data_AF-A0AAW3AE59-F1
#
_entry.id   AF-A0AAW3AE59-F1
#
_cell.length_a   1.000
_cell.length_b   1.000
_cell.length_c   1.000
_cell.angle_alpha   90.00
_cell.angle_beta   90.00
_cell.angle_gamma   90.00
#
_symmetry.space_group_name_H-M   'P 1'
#
loop_
_entity.id
_entity.type
_entity.pdbx_description
1 polymer ?
#
loop_
_entity_poly.entity_id
_entity_poly.type
_entity_poly.pdbx_seq_one_letter_code
_entity_poly.pdbx_strand_id
1 'polypeptide(L)'
;MGLVDAYDRAATTEIANESLKDVRPDIVHQCLLALFDSDLAYQHRLRVYISLFVRQGKVIEVSPALRPPRTYARFRGLMSALLRDGRICSTDGQVLMRLMPGSVAPIIPHGADVVGLTNSLSSPIVTATQLAQQAAAAPVDDSLQGGIKHVTAFYCISCTDDCNLDGIDYITKSVCLSAYPMTAHVQCARVCEGHTRVEPADSLSSSTAAMEVGGGQAKTGRSSTSEPSRRSGEIFPVHQAEDNER
;
A
#
# COMPACT_ATOMS: atom_id res chain seq x y z
N MET A 1 -17.76 -11.06 -20.16
CA MET A 1 -17.89 -11.54 -18.76
C MET A 1 -17.47 -10.40 -17.85
N GLY A 2 -18.39 -9.83 -17.06
CA GLY A 2 -18.09 -8.65 -16.21
C GLY A 2 -17.39 -9.02 -14.90
N LEU A 3 -16.84 -8.03 -14.20
CA LEU A 3 -16.39 -8.21 -12.81
C LEU A 3 -17.59 -8.61 -11.95
N VAL A 4 -17.45 -9.69 -11.18
CA VAL A 4 -18.49 -10.17 -10.27
C VAL A 4 -18.34 -9.40 -8.96
N ASP A 5 -19.44 -8.93 -8.40
CA ASP A 5 -19.50 -8.22 -7.12
C ASP A 5 -20.64 -8.83 -6.28
N ALA A 6 -20.34 -9.14 -5.02
CA ALA A 6 -21.31 -9.64 -4.06
C ALA A 6 -22.51 -8.71 -3.90
N TYR A 7 -22.28 -7.39 -3.83
CA TYR A 7 -23.34 -6.41 -3.57
C TYR A 7 -24.34 -6.30 -4.73
N ASP A 8 -23.86 -6.42 -5.97
CA ASP A 8 -24.70 -6.37 -7.16
C ASP A 8 -25.50 -7.69 -7.36
N ARG A 9 -25.06 -8.81 -6.77
CA ARG A 9 -25.63 -10.15 -7.02
C ARG A 9 -26.41 -10.75 -5.87
N ALA A 10 -26.25 -10.25 -4.65
CA ALA A 10 -26.95 -10.74 -3.46
C ALA A 10 -28.48 -10.73 -3.60
N ALA A 11 -29.03 -9.85 -4.45
CA ALA A 11 -30.48 -9.73 -4.67
C ALA A 11 -31.00 -10.46 -5.91
N THR A 12 -30.14 -11.00 -6.79
CA THR A 12 -30.54 -11.37 -8.17
C THR A 12 -30.21 -12.80 -8.57
N THR A 13 -29.45 -13.57 -7.78
CA THR A 13 -29.06 -14.93 -8.18
C THR A 13 -29.23 -16.00 -7.11
N GLU A 14 -29.60 -17.21 -7.55
CA GLU A 14 -29.56 -18.49 -6.81
C GLU A 14 -28.14 -18.98 -6.47
N ILE A 15 -27.16 -18.07 -6.45
CA ILE A 15 -25.79 -18.41 -6.02
C ILE A 15 -25.84 -18.49 -4.50
N ALA A 16 -25.42 -19.62 -3.93
CA ALA A 16 -25.36 -19.80 -2.49
C ALA A 16 -24.59 -18.63 -1.84
N ASN A 17 -25.14 -18.07 -0.76
CA ASN A 17 -24.56 -16.92 -0.05
C ASN A 17 -23.08 -17.10 0.30
N GLU A 18 -22.64 -18.35 0.51
CA GLU A 18 -21.22 -18.67 0.75
C GLU A 18 -20.32 -18.34 -0.45
N SER A 19 -20.77 -18.62 -1.69
CA SER A 19 -20.01 -18.32 -2.90
C SER A 19 -19.97 -16.82 -3.23
N LEU A 20 -20.78 -15.98 -2.58
CA LEU A 20 -20.74 -14.52 -2.71
C LEU A 20 -19.75 -13.88 -1.72
N LYS A 21 -19.39 -14.56 -0.62
CA LYS A 21 -18.43 -14.02 0.37
C LYS A 21 -17.06 -13.75 -0.24
N ASP A 22 -16.64 -14.61 -1.18
CA ASP A 22 -15.34 -14.52 -1.85
C ASP A 22 -15.31 -13.49 -3.01
N VAL A 23 -16.39 -12.75 -3.22
CA VAL A 23 -16.57 -11.86 -4.38
C VAL A 23 -16.62 -10.40 -3.93
N ARG A 24 -15.52 -9.93 -3.35
CA ARG A 24 -15.36 -8.58 -2.76
C ARG A 24 -14.27 -7.74 -3.45
N PRO A 25 -14.47 -7.30 -4.70
CA PRO A 25 -13.48 -6.47 -5.40
C PRO A 25 -13.25 -5.10 -4.75
N ASP A 26 -14.18 -4.64 -3.92
CA ASP A 26 -14.09 -3.41 -3.15
C ASP A 26 -12.93 -3.45 -2.13
N ILE A 27 -12.62 -4.60 -1.55
CA ILE A 27 -11.50 -4.73 -0.60
C ILE A 27 -10.18 -4.48 -1.33
N VAL A 28 -10.00 -5.09 -2.52
CA VAL A 28 -8.84 -4.85 -3.38
C VAL A 28 -8.76 -3.39 -3.82
N HIS A 29 -9.91 -2.77 -4.14
CA HIS A 29 -9.98 -1.35 -4.49
C HIS A 29 -9.43 -0.46 -3.36
N GLN A 30 -9.90 -0.66 -2.12
CA GLN A 30 -9.42 0.09 -0.96
C GLN A 30 -7.93 -0.16 -0.67
N CYS A 31 -7.46 -1.40 -0.83
CA CYS A 31 -6.04 -1.73 -0.67
C CYS A 31 -5.17 -1.01 -1.70
N LEU A 32 -5.60 -0.96 -2.97
CA LEU A 32 -4.88 -0.24 -4.01
C LEU A 32 -4.83 1.27 -3.72
N LEU A 33 -5.92 1.86 -3.25
CA LEU A 33 -5.92 3.26 -2.83
C LEU A 33 -4.91 3.50 -1.70
N ALA A 34 -4.95 2.68 -0.65
CA ALA A 34 -4.04 2.80 0.49
C ALA A 34 -2.56 2.62 0.10
N LEU A 35 -2.26 1.69 -0.80
CA LEU A 35 -0.91 1.42 -1.29
C LEU A 35 -0.38 2.59 -2.15
N PHE A 36 -1.16 3.05 -3.13
CA PHE A 36 -0.73 4.08 -4.08
C PHE A 36 -0.78 5.51 -3.50
N ASP A 37 -1.46 5.73 -2.38
CA ASP A 37 -1.43 7.00 -1.64
C ASP A 37 -0.26 7.09 -0.65
N SER A 38 0.56 6.04 -0.52
CA SER A 38 1.71 6.03 0.39
C SER A 38 2.92 6.80 -0.17
N ASP A 39 3.77 7.32 0.73
CA ASP A 39 5.04 7.94 0.36
C ASP A 39 5.97 6.98 -0.40
N LEU A 40 5.92 5.67 -0.08
CA LEU A 40 6.66 4.63 -0.79
C LEU A 40 6.27 4.57 -2.28
N ALA A 41 4.98 4.70 -2.59
CA ALA A 41 4.50 4.70 -3.96
C ALA A 41 4.98 5.96 -4.71
N TYR A 42 4.95 7.12 -4.04
CA TYR A 42 5.48 8.38 -4.60
C TYR A 42 6.99 8.29 -4.89
N GLN A 43 7.74 7.58 -4.04
CA GLN A 43 9.18 7.32 -4.23
C GLN A 43 9.48 6.17 -5.20
N HIS A 44 8.47 5.55 -5.82
CA HIS A 44 8.64 4.36 -6.68
C HIS A 44 9.32 3.16 -6.01
N ARG A 45 9.19 3.04 -4.69
CA ARG A 45 9.76 1.94 -3.87
C ARG A 45 8.76 0.82 -3.60
N LEU A 46 7.62 0.83 -4.27
CA LEU A 46 6.53 -0.13 -4.11
C LEU A 46 6.23 -0.84 -5.43
N ARG A 47 6.20 -2.18 -5.39
CA ARG A 47 5.70 -3.03 -6.48
C ARG A 47 4.46 -3.75 -5.98
N VAL A 48 3.36 -3.67 -6.75
CA VAL A 48 2.07 -4.22 -6.35
C VAL A 48 1.64 -5.30 -7.33
N TYR A 49 1.29 -6.47 -6.78
CA TYR A 49 0.73 -7.60 -7.52
C TYR A 49 -0.57 -8.02 -6.86
N ILE A 50 -1.58 -8.34 -7.67
CA ILE A 50 -2.87 -8.83 -7.19
C ILE A 50 -3.01 -10.28 -7.63
N SER A 51 -2.98 -11.21 -6.68
CA SER A 51 -3.22 -12.62 -6.95
C SER A 51 -4.71 -12.90 -7.00
N LEU A 52 -5.19 -13.47 -8.11
CA LEU A 52 -6.56 -13.95 -8.27
C LEU A 52 -6.60 -15.46 -8.00
N PHE A 53 -6.29 -15.85 -6.77
CA PHE A 53 -6.13 -17.25 -6.36
C PHE A 53 -7.33 -18.14 -6.77
N VAL A 54 -8.55 -17.65 -6.53
CA VAL A 54 -9.83 -18.33 -6.87
C VAL A 54 -10.03 -18.53 -8.38
N ARG A 55 -9.28 -17.82 -9.24
CA ARG A 55 -9.47 -17.78 -10.71
C ARG A 55 -8.28 -18.40 -11.44
N GLN A 56 -7.94 -19.64 -11.10
CA GLN A 56 -6.85 -20.41 -11.73
C GLN A 56 -5.46 -19.79 -11.49
N GLY A 57 -5.28 -19.11 -10.34
CA GLY A 57 -3.99 -18.59 -9.93
C GLY A 57 -3.41 -17.49 -10.82
N LYS A 58 -4.21 -16.75 -11.57
CA LYS A 58 -3.71 -15.61 -12.38
C LYS A 58 -3.22 -14.49 -11.48
N VAL A 59 -2.21 -13.75 -11.94
CA VAL A 59 -1.70 -12.57 -11.23
C VAL A 59 -1.87 -11.33 -12.09
N ILE A 60 -2.28 -10.22 -11.48
CA ILE A 60 -2.26 -8.91 -12.10
C ILE A 60 -1.03 -8.15 -11.62
N GLU A 61 -0.18 -7.77 -12.54
CA GLU A 61 0.88 -6.78 -12.31
C GLU A 61 0.30 -5.38 -12.40
N VAL A 62 0.63 -4.53 -11.42
CA VAL A 62 0.19 -3.14 -11.36
C VAL A 62 1.41 -2.22 -11.48
N SER A 63 1.39 -1.34 -12.48
CA SER A 63 2.47 -0.38 -12.71
C SER A 63 2.50 0.67 -11.60
N PRO A 64 3.69 1.10 -11.12
CA PRO A 64 3.84 2.25 -10.22
C PRO A 64 3.28 3.57 -10.80
N ALA A 65 3.11 3.65 -12.12
CA ALA A 65 2.51 4.81 -12.78
C ALA A 65 0.98 4.82 -12.74
N LEU A 66 0.33 3.72 -12.32
CA LEU A 66 -1.12 3.67 -12.19
C LEU A 66 -1.58 4.67 -11.14
N ARG A 67 -2.59 5.47 -11.49
CA ARG A 67 -3.41 6.21 -10.52
C ARG A 67 -4.74 5.48 -10.37
N PRO A 68 -4.95 4.69 -9.29
CA PRO A 68 -6.17 3.91 -9.15
C PRO A 68 -7.41 4.83 -9.15
N PRO A 69 -8.50 4.46 -9.84
CA PRO A 69 -9.73 5.25 -9.82
C PRO A 69 -10.26 5.40 -8.39
N ARG A 70 -10.55 6.64 -7.97
CA ARG A 70 -11.05 6.92 -6.60
C ARG A 70 -12.47 6.40 -6.36
N THR A 71 -13.28 6.30 -7.41
CA THR A 71 -14.64 5.77 -7.30
C THR A 71 -14.68 4.30 -7.67
N TYR A 72 -15.43 3.52 -6.89
CA TYR A 72 -15.55 2.09 -7.10
C TYR A 72 -16.17 1.75 -8.47
N ALA A 73 -17.16 2.53 -8.93
CA ALA A 73 -17.77 2.33 -10.25
C ALA A 73 -16.75 2.39 -11.41
N ARG A 74 -15.78 3.32 -11.35
CA ARG A 74 -14.70 3.43 -12.35
C ARG A 74 -13.70 2.29 -12.20
N PHE A 75 -13.35 1.92 -10.98
CA PHE A 75 -12.51 0.75 -10.71
C PHE A 75 -13.12 -0.54 -11.28
N ARG A 76 -14.42 -0.76 -11.09
CA ARG A 76 -15.14 -1.91 -11.65
C ARG A 76 -15.08 -1.95 -13.18
N GLY A 77 -15.24 -0.80 -13.84
CA GLY A 77 -15.07 -0.67 -15.28
C GLY A 77 -13.65 -1.01 -15.75
N LEU A 78 -12.64 -0.49 -15.04
CA LEU A 78 -11.22 -0.76 -15.29
C LEU A 78 -10.88 -2.24 -15.15
N MET A 79 -11.30 -2.89 -14.07
CA MET A 79 -11.07 -4.32 -13.84
C MET A 79 -11.80 -5.18 -14.88
N SER A 80 -13.02 -4.81 -15.25
CA SER A 80 -13.77 -5.52 -16.30
C SER A 80 -13.06 -5.43 -17.65
N ALA A 81 -12.47 -4.27 -17.99
CA ALA A 81 -11.66 -4.11 -19.18
C ALA A 81 -10.37 -4.94 -19.10
N LEU A 82 -9.67 -4.92 -17.96
CA LEU A 82 -8.45 -5.71 -17.74
C LEU A 82 -8.70 -7.21 -17.91
N LEU A 83 -9.79 -7.74 -17.36
CA LEU A 83 -10.13 -9.15 -17.47
C LEU A 83 -10.54 -9.57 -18.88
N ARG A 84 -11.08 -8.64 -19.67
CA ARG A 84 -11.46 -8.88 -21.08
C ARG A 84 -10.25 -8.79 -22.01
N ASP A 85 -9.43 -7.76 -21.84
CA ASP A 85 -8.38 -7.38 -22.80
C ASP A 85 -6.99 -7.87 -22.37
N GLY A 86 -6.83 -8.33 -21.13
CA GLY A 86 -5.58 -8.85 -20.56
C GLY A 86 -4.55 -7.78 -20.19
N ARG A 87 -4.75 -6.53 -20.61
CA ARG A 87 -3.90 -5.39 -20.26
C ARG A 87 -4.69 -4.09 -20.28
N ILE A 88 -4.24 -3.12 -19.50
CA ILE A 88 -4.67 -1.73 -19.57
C ILE A 88 -3.47 -0.87 -19.93
N CYS A 89 -3.65 0.01 -20.91
CA CYS A 89 -2.66 1.02 -21.29
C CYS A 89 -3.16 2.43 -20.98
N SER A 90 -2.23 3.32 -20.69
CA SER A 90 -2.45 4.77 -20.66
C SER A 90 -2.62 5.30 -22.09
N THR A 91 -3.06 6.55 -22.23
CA THR A 91 -3.27 7.22 -23.53
C THR A 91 -1.98 7.36 -24.35
N ASP A 92 -0.83 7.40 -23.67
CA ASP A 92 0.52 7.42 -24.25
C ASP A 92 1.05 6.00 -24.56
N GLY A 93 0.26 4.95 -24.35
CA GLY A 93 0.60 3.57 -24.67
C GLY A 93 1.34 2.80 -23.56
N GLN A 94 1.67 3.44 -22.44
CA GLN A 94 2.32 2.76 -21.30
C GLN A 94 1.37 1.74 -20.66
N VAL A 95 1.87 0.53 -20.38
CA VAL A 95 1.05 -0.51 -19.72
C VAL A 95 0.93 -0.19 -18.23
N LEU A 96 -0.30 0.03 -17.77
CA LEU A 96 -0.62 0.35 -16.37
C LEU A 96 -0.98 -0.88 -15.55
N MET A 97 -1.64 -1.86 -16.18
CA MET A 97 -1.97 -3.14 -15.55
C MET A 97 -1.85 -4.26 -16.58
N ARG A 98 -1.37 -5.42 -16.16
CA ARG A 98 -1.23 -6.59 -17.03
C ARG A 98 -1.65 -7.85 -16.30
N LEU A 99 -2.48 -8.66 -16.96
CA LEU A 99 -2.81 -10.00 -16.50
C LEU A 99 -1.70 -10.96 -16.96
N MET A 100 -0.98 -11.54 -16.00
CA MET A 100 0.06 -12.52 -16.24
C MET A 100 -0.50 -13.94 -16.20
N PRO A 101 -0.06 -14.83 -17.12
CA PRO A 101 -0.40 -16.25 -17.03
C PRO A 101 0.40 -16.90 -15.88
N GLY A 102 -0.27 -17.67 -15.03
CA GLY A 102 0.36 -18.39 -13.92
C GLY A 102 0.36 -17.64 -12.60
N SER A 103 0.92 -18.30 -11.57
CA SER A 103 0.94 -17.88 -10.16
C SER A 103 1.99 -16.81 -9.87
N VAL A 104 2.17 -16.47 -8.60
CA VAL A 104 3.20 -15.54 -8.13
C VAL A 104 4.62 -16.10 -8.20
N ALA A 105 4.81 -17.38 -8.58
CA ALA A 105 6.12 -18.03 -8.63
C ALA A 105 7.19 -17.29 -9.46
N PRO A 106 6.89 -16.63 -10.61
CA PRO A 106 7.88 -15.85 -11.35
C PRO A 106 8.30 -14.55 -10.65
N ILE A 107 7.56 -14.11 -9.62
CA ILE A 107 7.75 -12.84 -8.92
C ILE A 107 8.64 -13.05 -7.68
N ILE A 108 8.38 -14.12 -6.94
CA ILE A 108 9.06 -14.42 -5.67
C ILE A 108 10.26 -15.32 -5.95
N PRO A 109 11.50 -14.89 -5.63
CA PRO A 109 12.68 -15.76 -5.79
C PRO A 109 12.53 -17.05 -4.97
N HIS A 110 13.04 -18.16 -5.49
CA HIS A 110 12.97 -19.44 -4.79
C HIS A 110 13.74 -19.38 -3.46
N GLY A 111 13.04 -19.68 -2.36
CA GLY A 111 13.59 -19.61 -1.00
C GLY A 111 13.53 -18.23 -0.34
N ALA A 112 12.93 -17.22 -1.00
CA ALA A 112 12.69 -15.92 -0.38
C ALA A 112 11.59 -16.00 0.69
N ASP A 113 11.79 -15.26 1.78
CA ASP A 113 10.77 -15.10 2.82
C ASP A 113 9.59 -14.27 2.31
N VAL A 114 8.37 -14.73 2.62
CA VAL A 114 7.12 -14.01 2.36
C VAL A 114 6.34 -13.88 3.65
N VAL A 115 6.13 -12.64 4.08
CA VAL A 115 5.42 -12.32 5.31
C VAL A 115 3.93 -12.17 5.04
N GLY A 116 3.13 -13.10 5.54
CA GLY A 116 1.68 -13.01 5.57
C GLY A 116 1.20 -12.08 6.68
N LEU A 117 0.34 -11.11 6.35
CA LEU A 117 -0.34 -10.29 7.34
C LEU A 117 -1.74 -10.85 7.59
N THR A 118 -2.04 -11.15 8.84
CA THR A 118 -3.30 -11.77 9.25
C THR A 118 -3.86 -11.11 10.51
N ASN A 119 -5.11 -11.45 10.83
CA ASN A 119 -5.76 -11.14 12.09
C ASN A 119 -5.83 -12.37 13.04
N SER A 120 -5.18 -13.49 12.66
CA SER A 120 -5.20 -14.71 13.45
C SER A 120 -4.56 -14.52 14.84
N LEU A 121 -5.30 -14.88 15.89
CA LEU A 121 -4.83 -14.77 17.28
C LEU A 121 -3.65 -15.69 17.62
N SER A 122 -3.37 -16.70 16.78
CA SER A 122 -2.21 -17.58 16.94
C SER A 122 -0.92 -17.00 16.37
N SER A 123 -1.01 -15.95 15.55
CA SER A 123 0.16 -15.32 14.93
C SER A 123 0.80 -14.29 15.86
N PRO A 124 2.15 -14.20 15.91
CA PRO A 124 2.83 -13.24 16.77
C PRO A 124 2.52 -11.80 16.36
N ILE A 125 2.35 -10.92 17.35
CA ILE A 125 2.14 -9.50 17.11
C ILE A 125 3.49 -8.82 16.89
N VAL A 126 3.62 -8.09 15.78
CA VAL A 126 4.82 -7.33 15.42
C VAL A 126 4.39 -5.97 14.87
N THR A 127 4.98 -4.88 15.37
CA THR A 127 4.66 -3.54 14.83
C THR A 127 5.19 -3.37 13.40
N ALA A 128 4.54 -2.52 12.60
CA ALA A 128 5.01 -2.28 11.23
C ALA A 128 6.44 -1.73 11.17
N THR A 129 6.84 -0.89 12.14
CA THR A 129 8.23 -0.40 12.24
C THR A 129 9.22 -1.54 12.50
N GLN A 130 8.89 -2.49 13.38
CA GLN A 130 9.74 -3.65 13.65
C GLN A 130 9.87 -4.55 12.42
N LEU A 131 8.77 -4.80 11.69
CA LEU A 131 8.84 -5.55 10.43
C LEU A 131 9.71 -4.85 9.39
N ALA A 132 9.60 -3.53 9.26
CA ALA A 132 10.44 -2.75 8.35
C ALA A 132 11.92 -2.77 8.76
N GLN A 133 12.23 -2.65 10.05
CA GLN A 133 13.61 -2.76 10.56
C GLN A 133 14.20 -4.15 10.30
N GLN A 134 13.44 -5.21 10.53
CA GLN A 134 13.87 -6.59 10.24
C GLN A 134 14.15 -6.78 8.74
N ALA A 135 13.25 -6.27 7.89
CA ALA A 135 13.42 -6.32 6.44
C ALA A 135 14.63 -5.51 5.96
N ALA A 136 14.90 -4.35 6.56
CA ALA A 136 16.07 -3.54 6.23
C ALA A 136 17.39 -4.17 6.71
N ALA A 137 17.37 -4.87 7.86
CA ALA A 137 18.55 -5.55 8.40
C ALA A 137 18.91 -6.83 7.63
N ALA A 138 17.90 -7.50 7.05
CA ALA A 138 18.06 -8.71 6.28
C ALA A 138 17.17 -8.65 5.02
N PRO A 139 17.57 -7.87 3.99
CA PRO A 139 16.82 -7.79 2.73
C PRO A 139 16.85 -9.12 2.00
N VAL A 140 15.98 -9.28 1.00
CA VAL A 140 15.94 -10.50 0.18
C VAL A 140 17.27 -10.66 -0.57
N ASP A 141 17.88 -11.84 -0.45
CA ASP A 141 19.17 -12.12 -1.09
C ASP A 141 19.04 -12.14 -2.63
N ASP A 142 19.80 -11.25 -3.28
CA ASP A 142 19.82 -11.14 -4.73
C ASP A 142 20.41 -12.39 -5.42
N SER A 143 21.15 -13.23 -4.69
CA SER A 143 21.71 -14.50 -5.20
C SER A 143 20.67 -15.61 -5.38
N LEU A 144 19.46 -15.47 -4.82
CA LEU A 144 18.41 -16.49 -4.92
C LEU A 144 18.01 -16.77 -6.38
N GLN A 145 17.53 -17.97 -6.70
CA GLN A 145 17.17 -18.28 -8.09
C GLN A 145 15.83 -17.64 -8.48
N GLY A 146 15.82 -16.94 -9.62
CA GLY A 146 14.61 -16.37 -10.21
C GLY A 146 14.02 -15.18 -9.44
N GLY A 147 12.77 -14.85 -9.75
CA GLY A 147 12.03 -13.78 -9.10
C GLY A 147 12.58 -12.37 -9.34
N ILE A 148 12.00 -11.43 -8.60
CA ILE A 148 12.38 -10.02 -8.63
C ILE A 148 13.57 -9.77 -7.69
N LYS A 149 14.50 -8.93 -8.13
CA LYS A 149 15.72 -8.54 -7.44
C LYS A 149 15.65 -7.13 -6.85
N HIS A 150 16.57 -6.85 -5.93
CA HIS A 150 16.69 -5.61 -5.18
C HIS A 150 15.40 -5.29 -4.42
N VAL A 151 14.92 -6.28 -3.65
CA VAL A 151 13.67 -6.19 -2.88
C VAL A 151 14.00 -6.34 -1.39
N THR A 152 13.49 -5.42 -0.58
CA THR A 152 13.70 -5.47 0.88
C THR A 152 12.87 -6.58 1.53
N ALA A 153 11.61 -6.74 1.14
CA ALA A 153 10.76 -7.82 1.64
C ALA A 153 9.54 -8.07 0.73
N PHE A 154 8.98 -9.28 0.82
CA PHE A 154 7.67 -9.62 0.26
C PHE A 154 6.62 -9.69 1.36
N TYR A 155 5.49 -9.02 1.15
CA TYR A 155 4.33 -9.06 2.03
C TYR A 155 3.13 -9.62 1.27
N CYS A 156 2.39 -10.53 1.91
CA CYS A 156 1.12 -11.05 1.41
C CYS A 156 -0.01 -10.56 2.30
N ILE A 157 -0.97 -9.86 1.71
CA ILE A 157 -2.15 -9.33 2.39
C ILE A 157 -3.36 -9.95 1.71
N SER A 158 -4.14 -10.72 2.47
CA SER A 158 -5.37 -11.28 1.95
C SER A 158 -6.44 -10.19 1.82
N CYS A 159 -7.07 -10.12 0.66
CA CYS A 159 -8.18 -9.19 0.39
C CYS A 159 -9.54 -9.86 0.64
N THR A 160 -9.63 -10.67 1.68
CA THR A 160 -10.89 -11.22 2.22
C THR A 160 -11.39 -10.36 3.39
N ASP A 161 -12.59 -10.63 3.88
CA ASP A 161 -13.20 -9.94 5.02
C ASP A 161 -12.47 -10.22 6.35
N ASP A 162 -11.98 -11.44 6.52
CA ASP A 162 -11.27 -11.89 7.72
C ASP A 162 -9.73 -11.75 7.66
N CYS A 163 -9.19 -11.41 6.48
CA CYS A 163 -7.75 -11.42 6.19
C CYS A 163 -7.11 -12.80 6.47
N ASN A 164 -7.82 -13.88 6.17
CA ASN A 164 -7.32 -15.24 6.25
C ASN A 164 -6.33 -15.53 5.11
N LEU A 165 -5.27 -16.26 5.45
CA LEU A 165 -4.18 -16.66 4.56
C LEU A 165 -4.20 -18.16 4.25
N ASP A 166 -5.23 -18.89 4.69
CA ASP A 166 -5.39 -20.32 4.43
C ASP A 166 -5.35 -20.64 2.93
N GLY A 167 -4.59 -21.68 2.57
CA GLY A 167 -4.42 -22.11 1.18
C GLY A 167 -3.38 -21.33 0.38
N ILE A 168 -2.73 -20.31 0.96
CA ILE A 168 -1.64 -19.58 0.32
C ILE A 168 -0.30 -20.24 0.67
N ASP A 169 0.23 -21.04 -0.25
CA ASP A 169 1.38 -21.94 -0.06
C ASP A 169 2.75 -21.27 -0.03
N TYR A 170 2.87 -20.07 -0.60
CA TYR A 170 4.13 -19.33 -0.67
C TYR A 170 4.43 -18.47 0.57
N ILE A 171 3.54 -18.44 1.57
CA ILE A 171 3.76 -17.70 2.82
C ILE A 171 4.71 -18.47 3.72
N THR A 172 5.83 -17.87 4.09
CA THR A 172 6.84 -18.51 4.96
C THR A 172 6.60 -18.23 6.43
N LYS A 173 6.01 -17.07 6.77
CA LYS A 173 5.63 -16.71 8.14
C LYS A 173 4.42 -15.78 8.16
N SER A 174 3.59 -15.93 9.19
CA SER A 174 2.41 -15.08 9.42
C SER A 174 2.59 -14.23 10.66
N VAL A 175 2.18 -12.97 10.59
CA VAL A 175 2.26 -12.00 11.70
C VAL A 175 1.01 -11.16 11.79
N CYS A 176 0.72 -10.67 12.99
CA CYS A 176 -0.33 -9.69 13.25
C CYS A 176 0.30 -8.31 13.49
N LEU A 177 -0.19 -7.28 12.83
CA LEU A 177 0.33 -5.92 13.01
C LEU A 177 -0.21 -5.22 14.26
N SER A 178 -1.28 -5.76 14.86
CA SER A 178 -2.02 -5.16 15.96
C SER A 178 -2.65 -6.26 16.80
N ALA A 179 -2.94 -5.96 18.07
CA ALA A 179 -3.76 -6.81 18.94
C ALA A 179 -5.25 -6.78 18.56
N TYR A 180 -5.66 -5.80 17.75
CA TYR A 180 -7.02 -5.67 17.25
C TYR A 180 -7.07 -6.06 15.76
N PRO A 181 -8.13 -6.76 15.31
CA PRO A 181 -8.32 -7.05 13.89
C PRO A 181 -8.29 -5.78 13.05
N MET A 182 -7.56 -5.82 11.94
CA MET A 182 -7.47 -4.74 10.98
C MET A 182 -7.94 -5.19 9.62
N THR A 183 -8.60 -4.29 8.90
CA THR A 183 -8.94 -4.50 7.50
C THR A 183 -7.67 -4.53 6.64
N ALA A 184 -7.74 -5.25 5.52
CA ALA A 184 -6.61 -5.39 4.59
C ALA A 184 -5.99 -4.04 4.16
N HIS A 185 -6.81 -3.02 3.89
CA HIS A 185 -6.31 -1.70 3.50
C HIS A 185 -5.58 -0.97 4.64
N VAL A 186 -5.98 -1.18 5.91
CA VAL A 186 -5.25 -0.66 7.06
C VAL A 186 -3.92 -1.38 7.20
N GLN A 187 -3.87 -2.70 6.99
CA GLN A 187 -2.61 -3.44 6.99
C GLN A 187 -1.65 -2.91 5.90
N CYS A 188 -2.14 -2.67 4.68
CA CYS A 188 -1.37 -2.04 3.59
C CYS A 188 -0.77 -0.69 4.03
N ALA A 189 -1.60 0.20 4.58
CA ALA A 189 -1.17 1.52 5.02
C ALA A 189 -0.11 1.44 6.13
N ARG A 190 -0.30 0.54 7.11
CA ARG A 190 0.63 0.35 8.23
C ARG A 190 1.99 -0.17 7.77
N VAL A 191 2.03 -1.15 6.86
CA VAL A 191 3.30 -1.64 6.32
C VAL A 191 4.04 -0.53 5.59
N CYS A 192 3.35 0.25 4.76
CA CYS A 192 3.95 1.38 4.07
C CYS A 192 4.49 2.42 5.08
N GLU A 193 3.70 2.80 6.08
CA GLU A 193 4.12 3.71 7.16
C GLU A 193 5.37 3.20 7.90
N GLY A 194 5.45 1.89 8.18
CA GLY A 194 6.60 1.26 8.79
C GLY A 194 7.87 1.42 7.95
N HIS A 195 7.78 1.17 6.65
CA HIS A 195 8.90 1.35 5.71
C HIS A 195 9.25 2.81 5.42
N THR A 196 8.30 3.74 5.51
CA THR A 196 8.60 5.17 5.41
C THR A 196 9.45 5.64 6.60
N ARG A 197 9.19 5.09 7.80
CA ARG A 197 9.96 5.44 9.02
C ARG A 197 11.37 4.87 9.05
N VAL A 198 11.59 3.77 8.31
CA VAL A 198 12.89 3.10 8.23
C VAL A 198 13.54 3.53 6.92
N GLU A 199 14.33 4.60 6.99
CA GLU A 199 15.17 5.03 5.87
C GLU A 199 16.08 3.87 5.43
N PRO A 200 16.19 3.58 4.12
CA PRO A 200 17.17 2.61 3.63
C PRO A 200 18.58 3.15 3.91
N ALA A 201 19.47 2.28 4.38
CA ALA A 201 20.81 2.66 4.84
C ALA A 201 21.64 3.48 3.83
N ASP A 202 21.32 3.42 2.54
CA ASP A 202 22.02 4.12 1.47
C ASP A 202 21.84 5.65 1.48
N SER A 203 20.81 6.20 2.13
CA SER A 203 20.57 7.65 2.20
C SER A 203 21.50 8.41 3.17
N LEU A 204 22.26 7.69 4.00
CA LEU A 204 23.23 8.27 4.93
C LEU A 204 24.61 8.54 4.32
N SER A 205 24.86 8.07 3.09
CA SER A 205 26.16 8.26 2.41
C SER A 205 26.29 9.60 1.68
N SER A 206 25.19 10.32 1.43
CA SER A 206 25.21 11.60 0.69
C SER A 206 25.12 12.86 1.58
N SER A 207 24.86 12.72 2.88
CA SER A 207 24.64 13.87 3.78
C SER A 207 25.88 14.30 4.58
N THR A 208 26.92 13.47 4.66
CA THR A 208 28.16 13.78 5.40
C THR A 208 29.25 14.46 4.57
N ALA A 209 29.11 14.52 3.24
CA ALA A 209 30.11 15.15 2.36
C ALA A 209 29.94 16.67 2.19
N ALA A 210 28.89 17.29 2.75
CA ALA A 210 28.56 18.69 2.49
C ALA A 210 28.95 19.68 3.63
N MET A 211 29.68 19.24 4.65
CA MET A 211 29.88 20.04 5.87
C MET A 211 31.32 20.10 6.38
N GLU A 212 32.32 20.24 5.50
CA GLU A 212 33.66 20.69 5.89
C GLU A 212 34.36 21.50 4.76
N VAL A 213 33.96 22.76 4.53
CA VAL A 213 34.89 23.82 4.07
C VAL A 213 34.32 25.18 4.49
N GLY A 214 35.02 25.94 5.34
CA GLY A 214 34.70 27.35 5.56
C GLY A 214 35.11 27.92 6.91
N GLY A 215 36.41 27.93 7.21
CA GLY A 215 36.95 28.61 8.38
C GLY A 215 36.90 30.15 8.25
N GLY A 216 36.47 30.79 9.34
CA GLY A 216 37.06 32.03 9.89
C GLY A 216 36.73 33.38 9.22
N GLN A 217 35.92 34.20 9.89
CA GLN A 217 36.44 35.37 10.64
C GLN A 217 35.35 36.04 11.49
N ALA A 218 35.72 36.32 12.74
CA ALA A 218 34.94 37.03 13.73
C ALA A 218 34.96 38.55 13.49
N LYS A 219 33.84 39.24 13.74
CA LYS A 219 33.83 40.61 14.22
C LYS A 219 32.60 40.91 15.08
N THR A 220 32.91 41.60 16.16
CA THR A 220 32.16 41.99 17.35
C THR A 220 31.07 43.04 17.10
N GLY A 221 29.98 42.99 17.88
CA GLY A 221 29.04 44.10 18.05
C GLY A 221 27.95 43.79 19.07
N ARG A 222 27.86 44.60 20.13
CA ARG A 222 27.15 44.36 21.40
C ARG A 222 25.83 45.16 21.45
N SER A 223 24.93 44.71 22.35
CA SER A 223 23.83 45.44 23.06
C SER A 223 22.49 45.54 22.31
N SER A 224 21.31 45.51 22.92
CA SER A 224 20.80 45.13 24.27
C SER A 224 19.27 45.39 24.25
N THR A 225 18.47 44.57 24.96
CA THR A 225 17.11 44.86 25.53
C THR A 225 15.97 45.20 24.53
N SER A 226 14.70 44.77 24.64
CA SER A 226 13.81 44.51 25.78
C SER A 226 12.56 43.71 25.35
N GLU A 227 12.02 42.89 26.25
CA GLU A 227 10.71 42.20 26.22
C GLU A 227 9.58 43.16 26.75
N PRO A 228 8.29 42.76 26.88
CA PRO A 228 7.27 42.43 25.88
C PRO A 228 5.99 43.31 26.03
N SER A 229 4.99 43.21 25.13
CA SER A 229 3.61 43.67 25.44
C SER A 229 2.52 42.76 24.90
N ARG A 230 1.69 42.26 25.83
CA ARG A 230 0.40 41.57 25.62
C ARG A 230 -0.67 42.57 25.16
N ARG A 231 -1.63 42.14 24.32
CA ARG A 231 -3.06 41.90 24.68
C ARG A 231 -3.99 41.92 23.46
N SER A 232 -5.01 41.05 23.57
CA SER A 232 -6.38 41.12 23.01
C SER A 232 -6.49 41.03 21.49
N GLY A 233 -7.19 40.07 20.88
CA GLY A 233 -8.44 39.45 21.27
C GLY A 233 -9.55 40.12 20.47
N GLU A 234 -9.97 39.53 19.36
CA GLU A 234 -11.28 39.75 18.75
C GLU A 234 -11.67 38.59 17.83
N ILE A 235 -12.93 38.18 17.98
CA ILE A 235 -13.59 36.96 17.51
C ILE A 235 -14.75 37.42 16.61
N PHE A 236 -14.72 37.00 15.33
CA PHE A 236 -15.84 36.84 14.35
C PHE A 236 -16.78 38.03 14.03
N PRO A 237 -17.46 38.02 12.86
CA PRO A 237 -18.76 37.34 12.82
C PRO A 237 -19.00 36.44 11.60
N VAL A 238 -19.81 35.42 11.88
CA VAL A 238 -20.55 34.57 10.96
C VAL A 238 -21.76 35.34 10.42
N HIS A 239 -22.03 35.26 9.12
CA HIS A 239 -23.31 35.65 8.54
C HIS A 239 -24.07 34.40 8.05
N GLN A 240 -25.13 34.05 8.78
CA GLN A 240 -26.39 33.44 8.30
C GLN A 240 -27.38 34.62 8.16
N ALA A 241 -28.46 34.64 7.38
CA ALA A 241 -29.17 33.76 6.45
C ALA A 241 -30.05 34.70 5.58
N GLU A 242 -30.69 34.20 4.52
CA GLU A 242 -32.13 34.44 4.31
C GLU A 242 -32.69 33.62 3.12
N ASP A 243 -33.87 33.07 3.39
CA ASP A 243 -34.78 32.34 2.53
C ASP A 243 -35.21 33.13 1.29
N ASN A 244 -35.52 32.42 0.19
CA ASN A 244 -36.71 32.76 -0.59
C ASN A 244 -37.20 31.56 -1.42
N GLU A 245 -38.37 31.07 -1.05
CA GLU A 245 -39.23 30.21 -1.88
C GLU A 245 -39.71 30.98 -3.12
N ARG A 246 -39.69 30.31 -4.27
CA ARG A 246 -40.71 30.37 -5.35
C ARG A 246 -40.50 29.27 -6.36
#